data_AF-A0A1G0MB83-F1
#
_entry.id   AF-A0A1G0MB83-F1
#
_cell.length_a   1.000
_cell.length_b   1.000
_cell.length_c   1.000
_cell.angle_alpha   90.00
_cell.angle_beta   90.00
_cell.angle_gamma   90.00
#
_symmetry.space_group_name_H-M   'P 1'
#
loop_
_entity.id
_entity.type
_entity.pdbx_description
1 polymer ?
#
loop_
_entity_poly.entity_id
_entity_poly.type
_entity_poly.pdbx_seq_one_letter_code
_entity_poly.pdbx_strand_id
1 'polypeptide(L)'
;MASTVCISDIEVAQARLLREQAKSASELRKALSVLLIAELGLDSDKAADILGTSKRTVFRNRRNIRSQDGTSRKTWGGRRNCIMTIEQEREFLSQWADSATAGQVLSVPPIHAALVERLGHATPTSTTYRLLSRHGWRKVQPDTKHPKSDPVAQEEFKKNSPKLWMPPA
;
A
#
# COMPACT_ATOMS: atom_id res chain seq x y z
N MET A 1 -26.62 36.88 -4.37
CA MET A 1 -27.47 36.30 -5.43
C MET A 1 -27.15 34.82 -5.51
N ALA A 2 -27.98 33.95 -4.93
CA ALA A 2 -27.80 32.51 -5.04
C ALA A 2 -27.99 32.13 -6.51
N SER A 3 -26.96 31.58 -7.15
CA SER A 3 -27.07 31.10 -8.52
C SER A 3 -28.04 29.93 -8.55
N THR A 4 -29.21 30.10 -9.15
CA THR A 4 -30.15 28.99 -9.34
C THR A 4 -29.51 27.97 -10.27
N VAL A 5 -29.14 26.83 -9.70
CA VAL A 5 -28.48 25.76 -10.44
C VAL A 5 -29.56 24.94 -11.15
N CYS A 6 -29.64 25.03 -12.48
CA CYS A 6 -30.55 24.18 -13.26
C CYS A 6 -30.04 22.73 -13.25
N ILE A 7 -30.83 21.81 -12.72
CA ILE A 7 -30.56 20.36 -12.64
C ILE A 7 -31.52 19.67 -13.61
N SER A 8 -31.02 18.75 -14.44
CA SER A 8 -31.84 18.03 -15.41
C SER A 8 -32.59 16.87 -14.77
N ASP A 9 -33.75 16.51 -15.32
CA ASP A 9 -34.57 15.39 -14.80
C ASP A 9 -33.83 14.04 -14.81
N ILE A 10 -32.91 13.87 -15.77
CA ILE A 10 -32.04 12.68 -15.86
C ILE A 10 -31.10 12.60 -14.65
N GLU A 11 -30.50 13.73 -14.23
CA GLU A 11 -29.62 13.79 -13.06
C GLU A 11 -30.39 13.42 -11.78
N VAL A 12 -31.65 13.87 -11.67
CA VAL A 12 -32.53 13.58 -10.52
C VAL A 12 -32.90 12.10 -10.48
N ALA A 13 -33.33 11.52 -11.60
CA ALA A 13 -33.68 10.10 -11.68
C ALA A 13 -32.50 9.19 -11.29
N GLN A 14 -31.29 9.53 -11.75
CA GLN A 14 -30.06 8.82 -11.39
C GLN A 14 -29.70 8.98 -9.92
N ALA A 15 -29.87 10.17 -9.35
CA ALA A 15 -29.63 10.40 -7.93
C ALA A 15 -30.60 9.60 -7.06
N ARG A 16 -31.86 9.45 -7.47
CA ARG A 16 -32.84 8.57 -6.79
C ARG A 16 -32.42 7.11 -6.83
N LEU A 17 -32.04 6.60 -8.00
CA LEU A 17 -31.54 5.22 -8.13
C LEU A 17 -30.33 4.97 -7.21
N LEU A 18 -29.38 5.92 -7.18
CA LEU A 18 -28.18 5.82 -6.34
C LEU A 18 -28.53 5.88 -4.84
N ARG A 19 -29.57 6.62 -4.44
CA ARG A 19 -30.08 6.64 -3.06
C ARG A 19 -30.60 5.27 -2.64
N GLU A 20 -31.41 4.63 -3.47
CA GLU A 20 -32.00 3.31 -3.18
C GLU A 20 -30.95 2.20 -3.12
N GLN A 21 -29.91 2.30 -3.97
CA GLN A 21 -28.85 1.29 -4.05
C GLN A 21 -27.68 1.53 -3.07
N ALA A 22 -27.66 2.67 -2.37
CA ALA A 22 -26.52 3.07 -1.56
C ALA A 22 -26.26 2.09 -0.40
N LYS A 23 -25.04 1.59 -0.31
CA LYS A 23 -24.57 0.74 0.80
C LYS A 23 -23.64 1.50 1.76
N SER A 24 -23.12 2.64 1.31
CA SER A 24 -22.22 3.49 2.10
C SER A 24 -22.81 4.89 2.33
N ALA A 25 -22.51 5.48 3.48
CA ALA A 25 -22.82 6.89 3.76
C ALA A 25 -22.24 7.85 2.71
N SER A 26 -21.09 7.52 2.10
CA SER A 26 -20.53 8.32 1.01
C SER A 26 -21.39 8.30 -0.25
N GLU A 27 -22.02 7.17 -0.56
CA GLU A 27 -22.89 7.02 -1.72
C GLU A 27 -24.20 7.76 -1.45
N LEU A 28 -24.77 7.60 -0.25
CA LEU A 28 -25.98 8.32 0.14
C LEU A 28 -25.78 9.85 0.09
N ARG A 29 -24.68 10.37 0.65
CA ARG A 29 -24.35 11.81 0.56
C ARG A 29 -24.14 12.27 -0.89
N LYS A 30 -23.64 11.40 -1.77
CA LYS A 30 -23.51 11.70 -3.22
C LYS A 30 -24.89 11.87 -3.86
N ALA A 31 -25.84 10.96 -3.62
CA ALA A 31 -27.22 11.09 -4.10
C ALA A 31 -27.89 12.37 -3.55
N LEU A 32 -27.84 12.56 -2.23
CA LEU A 32 -28.49 13.68 -1.56
C LEU A 32 -27.95 15.04 -2.01
N SER A 33 -26.67 15.13 -2.38
CA SER A 33 -26.10 16.39 -2.89
C SER A 33 -26.77 16.93 -4.16
N VAL A 34 -27.45 16.06 -4.93
CA VAL A 34 -28.25 16.46 -6.10
C VAL A 34 -29.72 16.62 -5.71
N LEU A 35 -30.28 15.66 -4.96
CA LEU A 35 -31.70 15.68 -4.58
C LEU A 35 -32.09 16.89 -3.73
N LEU A 36 -31.24 17.28 -2.76
CA LEU A 36 -31.49 18.45 -1.91
C LEU A 36 -31.58 19.76 -2.70
N ILE A 37 -30.81 19.87 -3.79
CA ILE A 37 -30.82 21.09 -4.62
C ILE A 37 -31.99 21.02 -5.62
N ALA A 38 -32.24 19.85 -6.21
CA ALA A 38 -33.24 19.69 -7.26
C ALA A 38 -34.69 19.67 -6.75
N GLU A 39 -34.95 18.96 -5.64
CA GLU A 39 -36.31 18.75 -5.14
C GLU A 39 -36.71 19.79 -4.09
N LEU A 40 -35.77 20.19 -3.23
CA LEU A 40 -36.00 21.15 -2.15
C LEU A 40 -35.58 22.59 -2.50
N GLY A 41 -34.98 22.81 -3.69
CA GLY A 41 -34.54 24.13 -4.13
C GLY A 41 -33.46 24.76 -3.23
N LEU A 42 -32.74 23.94 -2.45
CA LEU A 42 -31.72 24.44 -1.53
C LEU A 42 -30.53 25.02 -2.27
N ASP A 43 -29.95 26.08 -1.70
CA ASP A 43 -28.67 26.57 -2.18
C ASP A 43 -27.57 25.53 -1.93
N SER A 44 -26.61 25.49 -2.84
CA SER A 44 -25.44 24.61 -2.79
C SER A 44 -24.63 24.74 -1.49
N ASP A 45 -24.58 25.93 -0.90
CA ASP A 45 -23.89 26.15 0.38
C ASP A 45 -24.66 25.50 1.53
N LYS A 46 -25.98 25.73 1.60
CA LYS A 46 -26.85 25.09 2.61
C LYS A 46 -26.87 23.57 2.49
N ALA A 47 -26.90 23.05 1.26
CA ALA A 47 -26.83 21.62 1.01
C ALA A 47 -25.49 21.03 1.47
N ALA A 48 -24.39 21.76 1.30
CA ALA A 48 -23.08 21.36 1.77
C ALA A 48 -23.04 21.29 3.30
N ASP A 49 -23.58 22.31 3.97
CA ASP A 49 -23.67 22.39 5.44
C ASP A 49 -24.49 21.23 6.03
N ILE A 50 -25.69 20.97 5.48
CA ILE A 50 -26.57 19.87 5.92
C ILE A 50 -25.87 18.50 5.78
N LEU A 51 -25.12 18.31 4.69
CA LEU A 51 -24.42 17.04 4.44
C LEU A 51 -23.08 16.92 5.17
N GLY A 52 -22.61 17.99 5.83
CA GLY A 52 -21.28 18.06 6.45
C GLY A 52 -20.16 17.94 5.41
N THR A 53 -20.34 18.53 4.23
CA THR A 53 -19.37 18.47 3.12
C THR A 53 -19.03 19.86 2.61
N SER A 54 -18.02 19.98 1.75
CA SER A 54 -17.71 21.27 1.10
C SER A 54 -18.60 21.50 -0.14
N LYS A 55 -18.88 22.77 -0.46
CA LYS A 55 -19.53 23.18 -1.72
C LYS A 55 -18.88 22.52 -2.95
N ARG A 56 -17.55 22.43 -2.97
CA ARG A 56 -16.78 21.78 -4.05
C ARG A 56 -17.11 20.29 -4.17
N THR A 57 -17.32 19.61 -3.05
CA THR A 57 -17.71 18.20 -3.00
C THR A 57 -19.12 17.99 -3.58
N VAL A 58 -20.07 18.87 -3.28
CA VAL A 58 -21.42 18.85 -3.85
C VAL A 58 -21.36 18.92 -5.38
N PHE A 59 -20.65 19.90 -5.94
CA PHE A 59 -20.49 20.02 -7.39
C PHE A 59 -19.75 18.84 -8.02
N ARG A 60 -18.73 18.30 -7.34
CA ARG A 60 -18.03 17.09 -7.79
C ARG A 60 -18.95 15.88 -7.81
N ASN A 61 -19.77 15.70 -6.77
CA ASN A 61 -20.72 14.61 -6.68
C ASN A 61 -21.77 14.69 -7.79
N ARG A 62 -22.30 15.88 -8.05
CA ARG A 62 -23.19 16.14 -9.18
C ARG A 62 -22.55 15.79 -10.52
N ARG A 63 -21.31 16.28 -10.76
CA ARG A 63 -20.55 15.92 -11.98
C ARG A 63 -20.41 14.40 -12.12
N ASN A 64 -20.10 13.70 -11.04
CA ASN A 64 -19.94 12.25 -11.01
C ASN A 64 -21.26 11.47 -11.15
N ILE A 65 -22.42 12.11 -10.97
CA ILE A 65 -23.73 11.51 -11.29
C ILE A 65 -23.99 11.71 -12.78
N ARG A 66 -23.83 12.95 -13.25
CA ARG A 66 -24.02 13.33 -14.66
C ARG A 66 -23.15 12.52 -15.63
N SER A 67 -21.88 12.29 -15.29
CA SER A 67 -20.95 11.63 -16.21
C SER A 67 -21.04 10.10 -16.24
N GLN A 68 -21.92 9.48 -15.44
CA GLN A 68 -22.02 8.01 -15.29
C GLN A 68 -20.67 7.30 -15.04
N ASP A 69 -19.64 8.03 -14.64
CA ASP A 69 -18.32 7.46 -14.59
C ASP A 69 -18.17 6.60 -13.34
N GLY A 70 -18.45 5.31 -13.53
CA GLY A 70 -17.76 4.21 -12.87
C GLY A 70 -16.26 4.20 -13.20
N THR A 71 -15.63 5.35 -13.47
CA THR A 71 -14.18 5.45 -13.45
C THR A 71 -13.74 5.02 -12.08
N SER A 72 -13.15 3.82 -12.02
CA SER A 72 -12.47 3.34 -10.83
C SER A 72 -11.60 4.50 -10.35
N ARG A 73 -11.69 4.85 -9.07
CA ARG A 73 -10.85 5.91 -8.50
C ARG A 73 -9.44 5.61 -8.99
N LYS A 74 -8.78 6.56 -9.66
CA LYS A 74 -7.37 6.40 -10.04
C LYS A 74 -6.62 6.13 -8.74
N THR A 75 -6.31 4.86 -8.47
CA THR A 75 -5.65 4.47 -7.24
C THR A 75 -4.26 5.06 -7.33
N TRP A 76 -3.95 6.02 -6.46
CA TRP A 76 -2.61 6.58 -6.42
C TRP A 76 -1.63 5.49 -5.97
N GLY A 77 -0.46 5.45 -6.62
CA GLY A 77 0.54 4.40 -6.38
C GLY A 77 0.25 3.07 -7.07
N GLY A 78 0.97 2.03 -6.68
CA GLY A 78 0.93 0.70 -7.31
C GLY A 78 2.09 0.45 -8.28
N ARG A 79 2.15 -0.78 -8.78
CA ARG A 79 3.24 -1.31 -9.61
C ARG A 79 2.96 -1.03 -11.09
N ARG A 80 3.14 0.22 -11.52
CA ARG A 80 2.90 0.66 -12.91
C ARG A 80 4.10 0.48 -13.83
N ASN A 81 5.31 0.68 -13.29
CA ASN A 81 6.56 0.57 -14.03
C ASN A 81 7.34 -0.62 -13.46
N CYS A 82 6.93 -1.84 -13.81
CA CYS A 82 7.63 -3.05 -13.41
C CYS A 82 8.53 -3.56 -14.52
N ILE A 83 9.75 -3.94 -14.14
CA ILE A 83 10.75 -4.50 -15.05
C ILE A 83 10.37 -5.95 -15.44
N MET A 84 9.69 -6.68 -14.55
CA MET A 84 9.20 -8.05 -14.76
C MET A 84 7.76 -8.21 -14.24
N THR A 85 7.00 -9.21 -14.68
CA THR A 85 5.73 -9.57 -14.02
C THR A 85 5.98 -10.27 -12.68
N ILE A 86 4.95 -10.40 -11.83
CA ILE A 86 5.10 -11.12 -10.54
C ILE A 86 5.46 -12.59 -10.79
N GLU A 87 4.90 -13.19 -11.84
CA GLU A 87 5.17 -14.57 -12.26
C GLU A 87 6.62 -14.74 -12.72
N GLN A 88 7.12 -13.83 -13.56
CA GLN A 88 8.53 -13.84 -13.98
C GLN A 88 9.50 -13.65 -12.81
N GLU A 89 9.17 -12.82 -11.83
CA GLU A 89 9.97 -12.69 -10.61
C GLU A 89 9.96 -13.98 -9.77
N ARG A 90 8.83 -14.71 -9.69
CA ARG A 90 8.75 -16.00 -8.99
C ARG A 90 9.58 -17.08 -9.69
N GLU A 91 9.48 -17.15 -11.01
CA GLU A 91 10.30 -18.04 -11.83
C GLU A 91 11.79 -17.70 -11.71
N PHE A 92 12.14 -16.40 -11.64
CA PHE A 92 13.52 -15.99 -11.38
C PHE A 92 14.03 -16.55 -10.05
N LEU A 93 13.22 -16.45 -9.01
CA LEU A 93 13.61 -16.79 -7.65
C LEU A 93 13.56 -18.29 -7.36
N SER A 94 12.89 -19.09 -8.20
CA SER A 94 12.76 -20.54 -8.00
C SER A 94 14.12 -21.23 -7.92
N GLN A 95 15.09 -20.78 -8.72
CA GLN A 95 16.46 -21.33 -8.72
C GLN A 95 17.20 -21.18 -7.38
N TRP A 96 16.76 -20.24 -6.53
CA TRP A 96 17.30 -20.07 -5.17
C TRP A 96 16.33 -20.52 -4.08
N ALA A 97 15.12 -20.96 -4.43
CA ALA A 97 14.12 -21.38 -3.46
C ALA A 97 14.57 -22.63 -2.67
N ASP A 98 15.22 -23.58 -3.34
CA ASP A 98 15.70 -24.81 -2.70
C ASP A 98 16.82 -24.53 -1.69
N SER A 99 17.77 -23.67 -2.08
CA SER A 99 18.86 -23.22 -1.19
C SER A 99 18.34 -22.39 -0.01
N ALA A 100 17.32 -21.55 -0.24
CA ALA A 100 16.66 -20.79 0.82
C ALA A 100 15.92 -21.70 1.81
N THR A 101 15.26 -22.74 1.31
CA THR A 101 14.50 -23.72 2.13
C THR A 101 15.42 -24.55 3.01
N ALA A 102 16.62 -24.85 2.52
CA ALA A 102 17.69 -25.50 3.29
C ALA A 102 18.29 -24.60 4.40
N GLY A 103 17.80 -23.37 4.58
CA GLY A 103 18.25 -22.44 5.61
C GLY A 103 19.61 -21.81 5.33
N GLN A 104 20.12 -21.90 4.10
CA GLN A 104 21.39 -21.31 3.73
C GLN A 104 21.26 -19.79 3.60
N VAL A 105 22.23 -19.05 4.13
CA VAL A 105 22.28 -17.59 4.00
C VAL A 105 22.63 -17.24 2.56
N LEU A 106 21.62 -16.79 1.81
CA LEU A 106 21.81 -16.37 0.42
C LEU A 106 22.46 -14.98 0.37
N SER A 107 23.57 -14.91 -0.34
CA SER A 107 24.25 -13.66 -0.63
C SER A 107 23.52 -12.92 -1.77
N VAL A 108 23.31 -11.61 -1.60
CA VAL A 108 22.59 -10.77 -2.58
C VAL A 108 23.39 -10.49 -3.86
N PRO A 109 24.73 -10.29 -3.84
CA PRO A 109 25.50 -10.02 -5.06
C PRO A 109 25.37 -11.06 -6.18
N PRO A 110 25.40 -12.39 -5.91
CA PRO A 110 25.12 -13.41 -6.93
C PRO A 110 23.74 -13.28 -7.58
N ILE A 111 22.71 -13.06 -6.77
CA ILE A 111 21.33 -12.85 -7.27
C ILE A 111 21.26 -11.57 -8.12
N HIS A 112 21.98 -10.53 -7.71
CA HIS A 112 22.04 -9.28 -8.47
C HIS A 112 22.73 -9.45 -9.83
N ALA A 113 23.85 -10.17 -9.89
CA ALA A 113 24.53 -10.46 -11.14
C ALA A 113 23.62 -11.23 -12.12
N ALA A 114 22.97 -12.30 -11.64
CA ALA A 114 22.01 -13.07 -12.44
C ALA A 114 20.80 -12.24 -12.90
N LEU A 115 20.36 -11.27 -12.08
CA LEU A 115 19.28 -10.35 -12.46
C LEU A 115 19.73 -9.39 -13.57
N VAL A 116 20.95 -8.84 -13.49
CA VAL A 116 21.50 -7.96 -14.54
C VAL A 116 21.68 -8.72 -15.85
N GLU A 117 22.14 -9.97 -15.78
CA GLU A 117 22.27 -10.85 -16.95
C GLU A 117 20.90 -11.14 -17.59
N ARG A 118 19.89 -11.51 -16.79
CA ARG A 118 18.53 -11.77 -17.29
C ARG A 118 17.89 -10.53 -17.94
N LEU A 119 18.19 -9.33 -17.42
CA LEU A 119 17.61 -8.08 -17.93
C LEU A 119 18.41 -7.48 -19.10
N GLY A 120 19.65 -7.91 -19.31
CA GLY A 120 20.51 -7.41 -20.39
C GLY A 120 20.97 -5.96 -20.20
N HIS A 121 20.76 -5.35 -19.04
CA HIS A 121 21.20 -3.99 -18.76
C HIS A 121 21.57 -3.79 -17.29
N ALA A 122 22.48 -2.84 -17.04
CA ALA A 122 22.86 -2.45 -15.70
C ALA A 122 21.63 -2.02 -14.90
N THR A 123 21.49 -2.56 -13.69
CA THR A 123 20.38 -2.29 -12.79
C THR A 123 20.95 -1.94 -11.41
N PRO A 124 20.38 -1.00 -10.65
CA PRO A 124 20.82 -0.74 -9.29
C PRO A 124 20.58 -1.94 -8.36
N THR A 125 21.47 -2.17 -7.40
CA THR A 125 21.32 -3.23 -6.39
C THR A 125 20.04 -3.05 -5.54
N SER A 126 19.57 -1.81 -5.39
CA SER A 126 18.30 -1.49 -4.72
C SER A 126 17.09 -2.16 -5.39
N THR A 127 17.13 -2.39 -6.70
CA THR A 127 16.07 -3.11 -7.42
C THR A 127 16.01 -4.58 -6.98
N THR A 128 17.16 -5.23 -6.82
CA THR A 128 17.25 -6.61 -6.32
C THR A 128 16.72 -6.69 -4.89
N TYR A 129 17.12 -5.77 -4.00
CA TYR A 129 16.58 -5.75 -2.64
C TYR A 129 15.05 -5.56 -2.61
N ARG A 130 14.50 -4.67 -3.44
CA ARG A 130 13.04 -4.45 -3.53
C ARG A 130 12.30 -5.64 -4.11
N LEU A 131 12.91 -6.38 -5.04
CA LEU A 131 12.37 -7.63 -5.56
C LEU A 131 12.30 -8.66 -4.45
N LEU A 132 13.42 -8.91 -3.76
CA LEU A 132 13.50 -9.88 -2.67
C LEU A 132 12.49 -9.57 -1.56
N SER A 133 12.41 -8.31 -1.13
CA SER A 133 11.47 -7.90 -0.07
C SER A 133 10.00 -8.13 -0.44
N ARG A 134 9.63 -8.01 -1.73
CA ARG A 134 8.25 -8.26 -2.19
C ARG A 134 7.87 -9.74 -2.13
N HIS A 135 8.83 -10.62 -2.33
CA HIS A 135 8.63 -12.08 -2.23
C HIS A 135 8.80 -12.59 -0.80
N GLY A 136 8.86 -11.69 0.19
CA GLY A 136 8.93 -12.04 1.61
C GLY A 136 10.33 -12.40 2.10
N TRP A 137 11.36 -12.15 1.31
CA TRP A 137 12.73 -12.44 1.71
C TRP A 137 13.21 -11.35 2.66
N ARG A 138 13.56 -11.76 3.88
CA ARG A 138 14.07 -10.87 4.93
C ARG A 138 15.58 -10.98 5.04
N LYS A 139 16.24 -9.86 5.31
CA LYS A 139 17.64 -9.87 5.72
C LYS A 139 17.73 -10.49 7.11
N VAL A 140 18.35 -11.66 7.21
CA VAL A 140 18.62 -12.29 8.51
C VAL A 140 19.74 -11.49 9.17
N GLN A 141 19.46 -10.93 10.34
CA GLN A 141 20.50 -10.39 11.20
C GLN A 141 21.06 -11.54 12.05
N PRO A 142 22.37 -11.57 12.32
CA PRO A 142 22.94 -12.51 13.29
C PRO A 142 22.22 -12.35 14.62
N ASP A 143 21.88 -13.47 15.27
CA ASP A 143 21.26 -13.43 16.60
C ASP A 143 22.17 -12.65 17.56
N THR A 144 21.56 -11.75 18.33
CA THR A 144 22.30 -10.94 19.32
C THR A 144 22.87 -11.78 20.46
N LYS A 145 22.34 -12.99 20.65
CA LYS A 145 22.75 -13.92 21.71
C LYS A 145 23.10 -15.26 21.11
N HIS A 146 24.16 -15.87 21.62
CA HIS A 146 24.52 -17.22 21.26
C HIS A 146 23.44 -18.20 21.75
N PRO A 147 22.98 -19.18 20.94
CA PRO A 147 21.93 -20.13 21.33
C PRO A 147 22.25 -20.95 22.58
N LYS A 148 23.54 -21.17 22.86
CA LYS A 148 24.04 -21.86 24.07
C LYS A 148 24.49 -20.90 25.17
N SER A 149 23.96 -19.68 25.19
CA SER A 149 24.26 -18.68 26.22
C SER A 149 23.62 -19.10 27.54
N ASP A 150 24.43 -19.41 28.55
CA ASP A 150 23.96 -19.57 29.93
C ASP A 150 24.14 -18.26 30.70
N PRO A 151 23.04 -17.56 31.07
CA PRO A 151 23.12 -16.31 31.80
C PRO A 151 23.73 -16.49 33.21
N VAL A 152 23.58 -17.66 33.84
CA VAL A 152 24.12 -17.90 35.19
C VAL A 152 25.64 -18.01 35.12
N ALA A 153 26.16 -18.85 34.22
CA ALA A 153 27.60 -18.96 33.99
C ALA A 153 28.25 -17.64 33.55
N GLN A 154 27.52 -16.80 32.79
CA GLN A 154 28.01 -15.46 32.42
C GLN A 154 28.13 -14.52 33.62
N GLU A 155 27.14 -14.50 34.51
CA GLU A 155 27.19 -13.67 35.71
C GLU A 155 28.27 -14.15 36.70
N GLU A 156 28.44 -15.48 36.83
CA GLU A 156 29.54 -16.06 37.61
C GLU A 156 30.91 -15.72 37.02
N PHE A 157 31.07 -15.84 35.69
CA PHE A 157 32.30 -15.46 35.01
C PHE A 157 32.59 -13.96 35.15
N LYS A 158 31.58 -13.08 35.02
CA LYS A 158 31.77 -11.63 35.23
C LYS A 158 32.25 -11.31 36.65
N LYS A 159 31.81 -12.07 37.66
CA LYS A 159 32.26 -11.89 39.05
C LYS A 159 33.64 -12.47 39.32
N ASN A 160 33.97 -13.62 38.72
CA ASN A 160 35.17 -14.40 39.02
C ASN A 160 36.30 -14.26 38.00
N SER A 161 36.09 -13.53 36.90
CA SER A 161 37.10 -13.37 35.86
C SER A 161 38.27 -12.48 36.32
N PRO A 162 39.52 -12.84 36.00
CA PRO A 162 40.67 -12.01 36.28
C PRO A 162 40.60 -10.67 35.52
N LYS A 163 40.96 -9.57 36.17
CA LYS A 163 41.00 -8.23 35.55
C LYS A 163 42.11 -8.10 34.50
N LEU A 164 43.10 -8.98 34.55
CA LEU A 164 44.25 -9.01 33.66
C LEU A 164 44.36 -10.43 33.09
N TRP A 165 44.53 -10.53 31.78
CA TRP A 165 44.76 -11.81 31.14
C TRP A 165 46.13 -12.35 31.57
N MET A 166 46.15 -13.61 32.03
CA MET A 166 47.39 -14.32 32.33
C MET A 166 47.55 -15.48 31.35
N PRO A 167 48.73 -15.65 30.74
CA PRO A 167 48.98 -16.78 29.85
C PRO A 167 48.90 -18.09 30.64
N PRO A 168 48.37 -19.18 30.03
CA PRO A 168 48.41 -20.50 30.64
C PRO A 168 49.86 -20.96 30.80
N ALA A 169 50.15 -21.63 31.92
CA ALA A 169 51.46 -22.15 32.28
C ALA A 169 51.91 -23.32 31.39
#